data_AF-A0A256BMR0-F1
#
_entry.id   AF-A0A256BMR0-F1
#
_cell.length_a   1.000
_cell.length_b   1.000
_cell.length_c   1.000
_cell.angle_alpha   90.00
_cell.angle_beta   90.00
_cell.angle_gamma   90.00
#
_symmetry.space_group_name_H-M   'P 1'
#
loop_
_entity.id
_entity.type
_entity.pdbx_description
1 polymer ?
#
loop_
_entity_poly.entity_id
_entity_poly.type
_entity_poly.pdbx_seq_one_letter_code
_entity_poly.pdbx_strand_id
1 'polypeptide(L)'
;MFDQYRYPELLDQYHGVIVHVLNRYHVDVYKSYYDDVYQLAQIALYQAAEEFDGDPLSDADRYRFVAYVKRVMAWRVLDELRKHTRLGGQEFSTADDWVFEDGLGEGPTIELTADIQHFLAEAAKILKHRDLDFLYQVIDCQGKTKLLLEIYPISRQAIYNKKRHLMDKLQSIRHLLVG
;
A
#
# COMPACT_ATOMS: atom_id res chain seq x y z
N MET A 1 3.26 -26.29 15.50
CA MET A 1 4.61 -25.94 15.99
C MET A 1 5.30 -25.31 14.79
N PHE A 2 5.50 -24.00 14.78
CA PHE A 2 6.11 -23.29 13.65
C PHE A 2 7.58 -23.68 13.54
N ASP A 3 7.99 -24.21 12.39
CA ASP A 3 9.35 -24.66 12.17
C ASP A 3 10.23 -23.48 11.73
N GLN A 4 10.66 -22.66 12.71
CA GLN A 4 11.54 -21.50 12.49
C GLN A 4 12.88 -21.86 11.83
N TYR A 5 13.19 -23.15 11.65
CA TYR A 5 14.43 -23.64 11.06
C TYR A 5 14.38 -23.79 9.54
N ARG A 6 13.22 -23.62 8.91
CA ARG A 6 13.08 -24.00 7.50
C ARG A 6 13.65 -22.99 6.49
N TYR A 7 13.86 -21.72 6.87
CA TYR A 7 14.31 -20.68 5.92
C TYR A 7 15.08 -19.48 6.51
N PRO A 8 16.26 -19.63 7.12
CA PRO A 8 17.08 -18.48 7.52
C PRO A 8 17.42 -17.55 6.33
N GLU A 9 17.59 -18.13 5.14
CA GLU A 9 17.92 -17.43 3.89
C GLU A 9 16.79 -16.49 3.40
N LEU A 10 15.52 -16.80 3.72
CA LEU A 10 14.39 -15.93 3.37
C LEU A 10 14.46 -14.62 4.14
N LEU A 11 14.82 -14.67 5.42
CA LEU A 11 14.93 -13.45 6.20
C LEU A 11 16.05 -12.56 5.68
N ASP A 12 17.20 -13.14 5.33
CA ASP A 12 18.32 -12.37 4.76
C ASP A 12 17.95 -11.75 3.41
N GLN A 13 17.25 -12.48 2.54
CA GLN A 13 16.84 -11.99 1.22
C GLN A 13 15.75 -10.91 1.29
N TYR A 14 14.83 -11.01 2.27
CA TYR A 14 13.64 -10.16 2.36
C TYR A 14 13.63 -9.21 3.56
N HIS A 15 14.71 -9.12 4.34
CA HIS A 15 14.85 -8.15 5.44
C HIS A 15 14.56 -6.72 4.97
N GLY A 16 15.08 -6.34 3.79
CA GLY A 16 14.81 -5.03 3.19
C GLY A 16 13.31 -4.79 2.92
N VAL A 17 12.53 -5.84 2.66
CA VAL A 17 11.08 -5.75 2.48
C VAL A 17 10.39 -5.49 3.82
N ILE A 18 10.82 -6.18 4.89
CA ILE A 18 10.31 -5.95 6.25
C ILE A 18 10.56 -4.49 6.66
N VAL A 19 11.80 -4.02 6.56
CA VAL A 19 12.17 -2.64 6.93
C VAL A 19 11.39 -1.63 6.08
N HIS A 20 11.20 -1.88 4.79
CA HIS A 20 10.39 -1.03 3.93
C HIS A 20 8.92 -0.94 4.39
N VAL A 21 8.31 -2.07 4.77
CA VAL A 21 6.92 -2.10 5.27
C VAL A 21 6.80 -1.38 6.62
N LEU A 22 7.75 -1.58 7.55
CA LEU A 22 7.72 -0.90 8.86
C LEU A 22 7.90 0.62 8.72
N ASN A 23 8.87 1.06 7.91
CA ASN A 23 9.09 2.48 7.62
C ASN A 23 7.87 3.14 6.98
N ARG A 24 7.15 2.42 6.13
CA ARG A 24 5.90 2.89 5.52
C ARG A 24 4.83 3.22 6.55
N TYR A 25 4.76 2.48 7.65
CA TYR A 25 3.82 2.71 8.74
C TYR A 25 4.40 3.54 9.89
N HIS A 26 5.51 4.24 9.66
CA HIS A 26 6.18 5.08 10.67
C HIS A 26 6.56 4.32 11.95
N VAL A 27 6.80 3.00 11.84
CA VAL A 27 7.26 2.15 12.93
C VAL A 27 8.77 2.30 13.02
N ASP A 28 9.20 3.26 13.83
CA ASP A 28 10.61 3.58 14.05
C ASP A 28 11.24 2.62 15.07
N VAL A 29 12.54 2.33 14.92
CA VAL A 29 13.36 1.48 15.80
C VAL A 29 13.32 1.96 17.25
N TYR A 30 13.11 3.26 17.46
CA TYR A 30 13.02 3.84 18.81
C TYR A 30 11.64 3.69 19.47
N LYS A 31 10.65 3.08 18.80
CA LYS A 31 9.33 2.81 19.39
C LYS A 31 9.38 1.53 20.22
N SER A 32 8.71 1.56 21.38
CA SER A 32 8.68 0.41 22.30
C SER A 32 8.04 -0.86 21.71
N TYR A 33 7.18 -0.71 20.70
CA TYR A 33 6.52 -1.82 19.99
C TYR A 33 7.25 -2.23 18.71
N TYR A 34 8.42 -1.65 18.40
CA TYR A 34 9.15 -1.94 17.17
C TYR A 34 9.51 -3.42 17.07
N ASP A 35 10.09 -3.99 18.14
CA ASP A 35 10.52 -5.39 18.14
C ASP A 35 9.34 -6.36 17.96
N ASP A 36 8.20 -6.06 18.57
CA ASP A 36 6.98 -6.86 18.45
C ASP A 36 6.44 -6.83 17.00
N VAL A 37 6.37 -5.63 16.41
CA VAL A 37 5.87 -5.46 15.03
C VAL A 37 6.88 -6.04 14.01
N TYR A 38 8.18 -5.95 14.29
CA TYR A 38 9.22 -6.57 13.48
C TYR A 38 9.12 -8.09 13.51
N GLN A 39 8.98 -8.70 14.69
CA GLN A 39 8.74 -10.15 14.83
C GLN A 39 7.44 -10.58 14.13
N LEU A 40 6.38 -9.77 14.23
CA LEU A 40 5.13 -10.05 13.52
C LEU A 40 5.32 -10.05 12.00
N ALA A 41 6.09 -9.10 11.46
CA ALA A 41 6.42 -9.05 10.04
C ALA A 41 7.27 -10.26 9.61
N GLN A 42 8.19 -10.73 10.44
CA GLN A 42 8.94 -11.98 10.19
C GLN A 42 8.01 -13.20 10.14
N ILE A 43 7.07 -13.32 11.09
CA ILE A 43 6.08 -14.41 11.07
C ILE A 43 5.24 -14.34 9.80
N ALA A 44 4.85 -13.14 9.37
CA ALA A 44 4.11 -12.92 8.13
C ALA A 44 4.93 -13.35 6.88
N LEU A 45 6.24 -13.08 6.87
CA LEU A 45 7.16 -13.53 5.82
C LEU A 45 7.14 -15.06 5.67
N TYR A 46 7.33 -15.76 6.79
CA TYR A 46 7.42 -17.22 6.78
C TYR A 46 6.10 -17.87 6.37
N GLN A 47 4.98 -17.35 6.86
CA GLN A 47 3.67 -17.88 6.48
C GLN A 47 3.33 -17.58 5.02
N ALA A 48 3.68 -16.39 4.53
CA ALA A 48 3.54 -16.09 3.11
C ALA A 48 4.39 -17.02 2.25
N ALA A 49 5.60 -17.37 2.69
CA ALA A 49 6.46 -18.33 2.00
C ALA A 49 5.88 -19.76 1.99
N GLU A 50 5.21 -20.19 3.06
CA GLU A 50 4.55 -21.49 3.12
C GLU A 50 3.28 -21.59 2.26
N GLU A 51 2.53 -20.49 2.15
CA GLU A 51 1.27 -20.42 1.40
C GLU A 51 1.45 -20.03 -0.08
N PHE A 52 2.66 -19.63 -0.49
CA PHE A 52 2.92 -19.14 -1.83
C PHE A 52 2.98 -20.30 -2.85
N ASP A 53 2.22 -20.18 -3.92
CA ASP A 53 2.22 -21.11 -5.04
C ASP A 53 3.38 -20.79 -6.01
N GLY A 54 4.60 -21.13 -5.56
CA GLY A 54 5.86 -20.91 -6.27
C GLY A 54 7.10 -21.07 -5.37
N ASP A 55 8.29 -20.78 -5.90
CA ASP A 55 9.52 -20.81 -5.10
C ASP A 55 9.91 -19.39 -4.66
N PRO A 56 9.78 -19.04 -3.37
CA PRO A 56 10.11 -17.71 -2.86
C PRO A 56 11.62 -17.39 -2.90
N LEU A 57 12.50 -18.38 -3.07
CA LEU A 57 13.95 -18.17 -3.18
C LEU A 57 14.41 -18.09 -4.65
N SER A 58 13.55 -18.45 -5.60
CA SER A 58 13.83 -18.37 -7.04
C SER A 58 13.72 -16.94 -7.56
N ASP A 59 14.70 -16.51 -8.36
CA ASP A 59 14.69 -15.18 -8.99
C ASP A 59 13.51 -14.97 -9.95
N ALA A 60 12.95 -16.04 -10.52
CA ALA A 60 11.81 -15.96 -11.44
C ALA A 60 10.50 -15.55 -10.72
N ASP A 61 10.29 -16.05 -9.50
CA ASP A 61 9.09 -15.78 -8.71
C ASP A 61 9.30 -14.69 -7.66
N ARG A 62 10.53 -14.23 -7.46
CA ARG A 62 10.91 -13.19 -6.50
C ARG A 62 10.03 -11.94 -6.59
N TYR A 63 9.77 -11.42 -7.79
CA TYR A 63 8.93 -10.22 -7.93
C TYR A 63 7.48 -10.47 -7.49
N ARG A 64 6.88 -11.61 -7.88
CA ARG A 64 5.54 -12.04 -7.45
C ARG A 64 5.49 -12.23 -5.94
N PHE A 65 6.51 -12.86 -5.38
CA PHE A 65 6.62 -13.12 -3.95
C PHE A 65 6.76 -11.82 -3.15
N VAL A 66 7.58 -10.86 -3.61
CA VAL A 66 7.71 -9.54 -2.97
C VAL A 66 6.39 -8.78 -2.94
N ALA A 67 5.65 -8.78 -4.05
CA ALA A 67 4.33 -8.13 -4.10
C ALA A 67 3.34 -8.81 -3.15
N TYR A 68 3.30 -10.14 -3.15
CA TYR A 68 2.44 -10.94 -2.28
C TYR A 68 2.76 -10.69 -0.80
N VAL A 69 4.02 -10.84 -0.39
CA VAL A 69 4.43 -10.74 1.00
C VAL A 69 4.28 -9.33 1.56
N LYS A 70 4.55 -8.28 0.75
CA LYS A 70 4.28 -6.89 1.14
C LYS A 70 2.82 -6.68 1.52
N ARG A 71 1.89 -7.27 0.76
CA ARG A 71 0.46 -7.19 1.05
C ARG A 71 0.17 -7.91 2.37
N VAL A 72 0.60 -9.16 2.54
CA VAL A 72 0.37 -9.95 3.76
C VAL A 72 0.95 -9.24 5.01
N MET A 73 2.19 -8.78 4.94
CA MET A 73 2.83 -8.04 6.03
C MET A 73 2.08 -6.74 6.36
N ALA A 74 1.69 -5.97 5.35
CA ALA A 74 0.94 -4.73 5.54
C ALA A 74 -0.35 -4.94 6.33
N TRP A 75 -1.13 -5.98 6.00
CA TRP A 75 -2.36 -6.30 6.72
C TRP A 75 -2.10 -6.62 8.19
N ARG A 76 -1.06 -7.39 8.49
CA ARG A 76 -0.75 -7.80 9.88
C ARG A 76 -0.20 -6.66 10.72
N VAL A 77 0.74 -5.90 10.17
CA VAL A 77 1.31 -4.73 10.84
C VAL A 77 0.21 -3.72 11.16
N LEU A 78 -0.69 -3.44 10.22
CA LEU A 78 -1.82 -2.55 10.45
C LEU A 78 -2.76 -3.06 11.55
N ASP A 79 -3.09 -4.35 11.55
CA ASP A 79 -3.98 -4.92 12.56
C ASP A 79 -3.38 -4.80 13.97
N GLU A 80 -2.07 -4.99 14.10
CA GLU A 80 -1.37 -4.85 15.38
C GLU A 80 -1.27 -3.39 15.83
N LEU A 81 -0.94 -2.47 14.93
CA LEU A 81 -0.92 -1.04 15.22
C LEU A 81 -2.30 -0.54 15.66
N ARG A 82 -3.39 -1.06 15.10
CA ARG A 82 -4.77 -0.74 15.53
C ARG A 82 -5.03 -1.20 16.96
N LYS A 83 -4.49 -2.34 17.41
CA LYS A 83 -4.63 -2.80 18.80
C LYS A 83 -3.87 -1.89 19.76
N HIS A 84 -2.64 -1.49 19.43
CA HIS A 84 -1.87 -0.55 20.25
C HIS A 84 -2.54 0.83 20.34
N THR A 85 -3.14 1.30 19.24
CA THR A 85 -3.90 2.57 19.18
C THR A 85 -5.12 2.54 20.10
N ARG A 86 -5.87 1.42 20.11
CA ARG A 86 -7.05 1.25 20.98
C ARG A 86 -6.71 1.17 22.47
N LEU A 87 -5.54 0.62 22.81
CA LEU A 87 -5.08 0.49 24.21
C LEU A 87 -4.43 1.77 24.75
N GLY A 88 -3.82 2.58 23.89
CA GLY A 88 -3.04 3.76 24.29
C GLY A 88 -3.78 5.10 24.27
N GLY A 89 -5.05 5.16 23.83
CA GLY A 89 -5.81 6.42 23.71
C GLY A 89 -5.22 7.45 22.74
N GLN A 90 -4.15 7.11 22.02
CA GLN A 90 -3.56 7.92 20.99
C GLN A 90 -4.34 7.70 19.69
N GLU A 91 -5.04 8.71 19.22
CA GLU A 91 -5.62 8.72 17.87
C GLU A 91 -4.48 8.78 16.85
N PHE A 92 -3.90 7.62 16.50
CA PHE A 92 -3.28 7.51 15.19
C PHE A 92 -4.40 7.72 14.18
N SER A 93 -4.31 8.81 13.43
CA SER A 93 -5.29 9.16 12.43
C SER A 93 -5.45 7.97 11.50
N THR A 94 -6.59 7.29 11.61
CA THR A 94 -7.04 6.24 10.67
C THR A 94 -7.19 6.76 9.24
N ALA A 95 -6.96 8.05 9.02
CA ALA A 95 -6.93 8.69 7.72
C ALA A 95 -5.75 8.24 6.83
N ASP A 96 -4.74 7.55 7.38
CA ASP A 96 -3.64 6.91 6.63
C ASP A 96 -4.00 5.50 6.10
N ASP A 97 -5.25 5.03 6.29
CA ASP A 97 -5.75 3.73 5.79
C ASP A 97 -5.73 3.57 4.25
N TRP A 98 -5.30 4.60 3.51
CA TRP A 98 -5.07 4.51 2.07
C TRP A 98 -3.57 4.59 1.80
N VAL A 99 -3.00 3.42 1.99
CA VAL A 99 -1.72 2.88 1.51
C VAL A 99 -1.56 3.20 0.01
N PHE A 100 -1.36 4.48 -0.35
CA PHE A 100 -0.89 4.86 -1.68
C PHE A 100 0.48 4.22 -1.82
N GLU A 101 0.60 3.23 -2.69
CA GLU A 101 1.90 2.74 -3.12
C GLU A 101 2.65 3.95 -3.67
N ASP A 102 3.62 4.48 -2.92
CA ASP A 102 4.76 5.14 -3.55
C ASP A 102 5.57 4.00 -4.18
N GLY A 103 5.05 3.52 -5.31
CA GLY A 103 5.67 2.50 -6.12
C GLY A 103 6.99 3.05 -6.64
N LEU A 104 8.07 2.79 -5.89
CA LEU A 104 9.43 2.76 -6.43
C LEU A 104 9.66 1.46 -7.21
N GLY A 105 8.73 1.19 -8.12
CA GLY A 105 8.76 0.12 -9.10
C GLY A 105 7.89 0.56 -10.27
N GLU A 106 8.31 0.23 -11.48
CA GLU A 106 7.44 0.25 -12.65
C GLU A 106 6.31 -0.75 -12.40
N GLY A 107 5.27 -0.30 -11.72
CA GLY A 107 4.00 -1.02 -11.66
C GLY A 107 3.41 -1.12 -13.07
N PRO A 108 2.52 -2.08 -13.32
CA PRO A 108 1.82 -2.19 -14.58
C PRO A 108 1.17 -0.84 -14.91
N THR A 109 1.38 -0.36 -16.14
CA THR A 109 0.71 0.85 -16.61
C THR A 109 -0.79 0.61 -16.56
N ILE A 110 -1.56 1.57 -16.04
CA ILE A 110 -3.01 1.48 -16.02
C ILE A 110 -3.48 1.45 -17.48
N GLU A 111 -3.78 0.26 -17.99
CA GLU A 111 -4.40 0.09 -19.30
C GLU A 111 -5.87 0.49 -19.19
N LEU A 112 -6.33 1.38 -20.09
CA LEU A 112 -7.72 1.85 -20.13
C LEU A 112 -8.67 0.75 -20.65
N THR A 113 -9.02 -0.18 -19.76
CA THR A 113 -10.05 -1.20 -20.01
C THR A 113 -11.44 -0.55 -20.16
N ALA A 114 -12.39 -1.28 -20.73
CA ALA A 114 -13.77 -0.81 -20.89
C ALA A 114 -14.42 -0.41 -19.55
N ASP A 115 -14.08 -1.12 -18.47
CA ASP A 115 -14.58 -0.83 -17.12
C ASP A 115 -14.01 0.48 -16.57
N ILE A 116 -12.73 0.76 -16.83
CA ILE A 116 -12.09 2.03 -16.47
C ILE A 116 -12.70 3.18 -17.28
N GLN A 117 -12.98 2.98 -18.57
CA GLN A 117 -13.65 3.99 -19.39
C GLN A 117 -15.07 4.28 -18.90
N HIS A 118 -15.82 3.25 -18.52
CA HIS A 118 -17.15 3.39 -17.94
C HIS A 118 -17.10 4.11 -16.58
N PHE A 119 -16.14 3.77 -15.72
CA PHE A 119 -15.90 4.47 -14.46
C PHE A 119 -15.57 5.95 -14.68
N LEU A 120 -14.71 6.29 -15.65
CA LEU A 120 -14.36 7.67 -15.95
C LEU A 120 -15.55 8.48 -16.49
N ALA A 121 -16.41 7.86 -17.30
CA ALA A 121 -17.62 8.49 -17.78
C ALA A 121 -18.60 8.82 -16.64
N GLU A 122 -18.75 7.93 -15.65
CA GLU A 122 -19.56 8.17 -14.46
C GLU A 122 -18.90 9.18 -13.50
N ALA A 123 -17.58 9.13 -13.35
CA ALA A 123 -16.83 10.10 -12.56
C ALA A 123 -16.99 11.53 -13.11
N ALA A 124 -16.98 11.69 -14.44
CA ALA A 124 -17.19 12.99 -15.09
C ALA A 124 -18.56 13.62 -14.83
N LYS A 125 -19.58 12.81 -14.49
CA LYS A 125 -20.93 13.30 -14.14
C LYS A 125 -21.01 13.82 -12.69
N ILE A 126 -20.15 13.34 -11.80
CA ILE A 126 -20.20 13.59 -10.35
C ILE A 126 -19.13 14.60 -9.92
N LEU A 127 -17.96 14.58 -10.57
CA LEU A 127 -16.85 15.46 -10.25
C LEU A 127 -16.99 16.85 -10.89
N LYS A 128 -16.59 17.88 -10.16
CA LYS A 128 -16.41 19.23 -10.73
C LYS A 128 -15.17 19.23 -11.62
N HIS A 129 -15.10 20.11 -12.62
CA HIS A 129 -13.97 20.24 -13.55
C HIS A 129 -12.59 20.14 -12.87
N ARG A 130 -12.37 20.91 -11.79
CA ARG A 130 -11.08 20.90 -11.06
C ARG A 130 -10.72 19.55 -10.41
N ASP A 131 -11.71 18.77 -9.99
CA ASP A 131 -11.49 17.45 -9.38
C ASP A 131 -11.33 16.39 -10.47
N LEU A 132 -12.04 16.53 -11.58
CA LEU A 132 -11.91 15.67 -12.75
C LEU A 132 -10.51 15.80 -13.39
N ASP A 133 -10.02 17.04 -13.55
CA ASP A 133 -8.65 17.29 -14.03
C ASP A 133 -7.62 16.66 -13.10
N PHE A 134 -7.84 16.76 -11.77
CA PHE A 134 -6.97 16.12 -10.80
C PHE A 134 -7.02 14.58 -10.88
N LEU A 135 -8.19 13.98 -11.15
CA LEU A 135 -8.31 12.54 -11.38
C LEU A 135 -7.48 12.09 -12.59
N TYR A 136 -7.56 12.79 -13.72
CA TYR A 136 -6.76 12.46 -14.90
C TYR A 136 -5.26 12.56 -14.60
N GLN A 137 -4.82 13.61 -13.92
CA GLN A 137 -3.41 13.75 -13.53
C GLN A 137 -2.95 12.65 -12.57
N VAL A 138 -3.83 12.19 -11.68
CA VAL A 138 -3.54 11.03 -10.81
C VAL A 138 -3.37 9.75 -11.63
N ILE A 139 -4.19 9.53 -12.66
CA ILE A 139 -4.09 8.36 -13.55
C ILE A 139 -2.82 8.43 -14.39
N ASP A 140 -2.53 9.58 -15.00
CA ASP A 140 -1.33 9.80 -15.83
C ASP A 140 -0.04 9.60 -15.00
N CYS A 141 -0.05 10.06 -13.74
CA CYS A 141 1.06 9.86 -12.81
C CYS A 141 1.07 8.46 -12.17
N GLN A 142 0.16 7.55 -12.54
CA GLN A 142 -0.01 6.23 -11.92
C GLN A 142 -0.14 6.29 -10.39
N GLY A 143 -0.75 7.36 -9.87
CA GLY A 143 -0.88 7.62 -8.44
C GLY A 143 0.39 8.09 -7.74
N LYS A 144 1.54 8.21 -8.41
CA LYS A 144 2.83 8.58 -7.80
C LYS A 144 2.81 10.02 -7.30
N THR A 145 2.92 10.20 -5.99
CA THR A 145 2.85 11.53 -5.35
C THR A 145 4.03 12.41 -5.75
N LYS A 146 5.22 11.85 -6.03
CA LYS A 146 6.38 12.62 -6.48
C LYS A 146 6.12 13.34 -7.81
N LEU A 147 5.57 12.64 -8.80
CA LEU A 147 5.21 13.23 -10.10
C LEU A 147 4.12 14.29 -9.96
N LEU A 148 3.13 14.06 -9.09
CA LEU A 148 2.09 15.05 -8.82
C LEU A 148 2.62 16.34 -8.19
N LEU A 149 3.71 16.30 -7.41
CA LEU A 149 4.33 17.50 -6.84
C LEU A 149 5.11 18.32 -7.86
N GLU A 150 5.54 17.71 -8.96
CA GLU A 150 6.15 18.43 -10.08
C GLU A 150 5.10 19.25 -10.84
N ILE A 151 3.86 18.76 -10.89
CA ILE A 151 2.72 19.39 -11.58
C ILE A 151 2.02 20.41 -10.67
N TYR A 152 1.90 20.10 -9.38
CA TYR A 152 1.22 20.94 -8.40
C TYR A 152 2.19 21.48 -7.35
N PRO A 153 2.44 22.80 -7.29
CA PRO A 153 3.34 23.42 -6.32
C PRO A 153 2.66 23.57 -4.94
N ILE A 154 2.22 22.45 -4.37
CA ILE A 154 1.58 22.39 -3.05
C ILE A 154 2.28 21.32 -2.20
N SER A 155 2.04 21.35 -0.88
CA SER A 155 2.66 20.38 0.02
C SER A 155 2.19 18.95 -0.25
N ARG A 156 3.04 17.97 0.09
CA ARG A 156 2.67 16.53 0.07
C ARG A 156 1.37 16.26 0.80
N GLN A 157 1.21 16.87 1.98
CA GLN A 157 -0.01 16.74 2.78
C GLN A 157 -1.25 17.27 2.05
N ALA A 158 -1.12 18.37 1.30
CA ALA A 158 -2.22 18.90 0.49
C ALA A 158 -2.58 17.97 -0.69
N ILE A 159 -1.60 17.31 -1.31
CA ILE A 159 -1.86 16.27 -2.34
C ILE A 159 -2.62 15.09 -1.74
N TYR A 160 -2.20 14.59 -0.57
CA TYR A 160 -2.91 13.49 0.10
C TYR A 160 -4.35 13.86 0.47
N ASN A 161 -4.56 15.06 1.01
CA ASN A 161 -5.90 15.54 1.32
C ASN A 161 -6.77 15.66 0.06
N LYS A 162 -6.21 16.15 -1.06
CA LYS A 162 -6.92 16.18 -2.35
C LYS A 162 -7.30 14.79 -2.84
N LYS A 163 -6.37 13.82 -2.79
CA LYS A 163 -6.64 12.43 -3.17
C LYS A 163 -7.75 11.82 -2.31
N ARG A 164 -7.72 12.07 -0.99
CA ARG A 164 -8.77 11.62 -0.06
C ARG A 164 -10.13 12.21 -0.43
N HIS A 165 -10.21 13.53 -0.61
CA HIS A 165 -11.46 14.18 -1.03
C HIS A 165 -11.99 13.67 -2.38
N LEU A 166 -11.08 13.36 -3.31
CA LEU A 166 -11.44 12.80 -4.60
C LEU A 166 -12.01 11.38 -4.46
N MET A 167 -11.36 10.54 -3.65
CA MET A 167 -11.86 9.21 -3.32
C MET A 167 -13.23 9.25 -2.64
N ASP A 168 -13.44 10.12 -1.65
CA ASP A 168 -14.72 10.24 -0.93
C ASP A 168 -15.88 10.50 -1.91
N LYS A 169 -15.63 11.33 -2.93
CA LYS A 169 -16.61 11.63 -4.00
C LYS A 169 -16.83 10.46 -4.96
N LEU A 170 -15.82 9.61 -5.14
CA LEU A 170 -15.87 8.47 -6.06
C LEU A 170 -16.30 7.16 -5.37
N GLN A 171 -16.45 7.14 -4.04
CA GLN A 171 -16.85 5.93 -3.29
C GLN A 171 -18.14 5.29 -3.84
N SER A 172 -19.13 6.10 -4.22
CA SER A 172 -20.42 5.61 -4.74
C SER A 172 -20.30 4.83 -6.04
N ILE A 173 -19.30 5.14 -6.87
CA ILE A 173 -19.06 4.51 -8.17
C ILE A 173 -17.84 3.59 -8.18
N ARG A 174 -17.19 3.38 -7.02
CA ARG A 174 -16.02 2.49 -6.88
C ARG A 174 -16.28 1.06 -7.36
N HIS A 175 -17.51 0.59 -7.21
CA HIS A 175 -17.93 -0.76 -7.62
C HIS A 175 -17.77 -1.01 -9.14
N LEU A 176 -17.72 0.05 -9.96
CA LEU A 176 -17.51 -0.05 -11.41
C LEU A 176 -16.08 -0.46 -11.80
N LEU A 177 -15.13 -0.42 -10.87
CA LEU A 177 -13.74 -0.84 -11.07
C LEU A 177 -13.47 -2.29 -10.61
N VAL A 178 -14.49 -2.97 -10.07
CA VAL A 178 -14.39 -4.37 -9.63
C VAL A 178 -15.07 -5.24 -10.68
N GLY A 179 -14.39 -5.39 -11.81
CA GLY A 179 -14.63 -6.44 -12.80
C GLY A 179 -13.64 -7.57 -12.60
#